data_AF-A0A0Q5I7M8-F1
#
_entry.id   AF-A0A0Q5I7M8-F1
#
_cell.length_a   1.000
_cell.length_b   1.000
_cell.length_c   1.000
_cell.angle_alpha   90.00
_cell.angle_beta   90.00
_cell.angle_gamma   90.00
#
_symmetry.space_group_name_H-M   'P 1'
#
loop_
_entity.id
_entity.type
_entity.pdbx_description
1 polymer ?
#
loop_
_entity_poly.entity_id
_entity_poly.type
_entity_poly.pdbx_seq_one_letter_code
_entity_poly.pdbx_strand_id
1 'polypeptide(L)'
;MAEPFDPAGQLTLNDIEIGARLAEALVHHVRKNGAAPIGYAELLELGRFLDPHDAAMARAEVLGIAAKLRFVSAFCLEGGYPDLACLAVHPATMRPAPAFAGDWEAARGAVAAFDWTPALAALPDYVRGARAAVPARFKPRKERPAEVSWYAYFCAHREACKNITSGDKREVVNLVMAGLDPETALRRFLAAKSAFEAASS
;
A
#
# COMPACT_ATOMS: atom_id res chain seq x y z
N MET A 1 16.25 -19.44 14.73
CA MET A 1 15.29 -20.03 13.76
C MET A 1 14.81 -18.88 12.88
N ALA A 2 14.94 -18.99 11.56
CA ALA A 2 14.38 -17.97 10.67
C ALA A 2 12.85 -18.03 10.75
N GLU A 3 12.17 -16.89 10.84
CA GLU A 3 10.72 -16.86 10.76
C GLU A 3 10.26 -17.50 9.44
N PRO A 4 9.17 -18.27 9.44
CA PRO A 4 8.64 -18.84 8.20
C PRO A 4 8.36 -17.71 7.22
N PHE A 5 8.80 -17.87 5.98
CA PHE A 5 8.56 -16.91 4.91
C PHE A 5 7.05 -16.69 4.77
N ASP A 6 6.60 -15.47 5.06
CA ASP A 6 5.22 -15.03 4.83
C ASP A 6 5.14 -14.25 3.50
N PRO A 7 4.76 -14.89 2.38
CA PRO A 7 4.58 -14.20 1.11
C PRO A 7 3.50 -13.13 1.14
N ALA A 8 2.52 -13.24 2.03
CA ALA A 8 1.44 -12.26 2.15
C ALA A 8 1.95 -10.96 2.81
N GLY A 9 2.94 -11.06 3.69
CA GLY A 9 3.57 -9.95 4.39
C GLY A 9 4.64 -9.18 3.61
N GLN A 10 5.18 -9.75 2.53
CA GLN A 10 6.29 -9.16 1.75
C GLN A 10 5.81 -8.06 0.78
N LEU A 11 6.57 -6.97 0.69
CA LEU A 11 6.33 -5.93 -0.32
C LEU A 11 6.55 -6.48 -1.75
N THR A 12 5.64 -6.13 -2.65
CA THR A 12 5.81 -6.32 -4.09
C THR A 12 6.37 -5.06 -4.74
N LEU A 13 6.81 -5.14 -6.00
CA LEU A 13 7.20 -3.95 -6.77
C LEU A 13 6.06 -2.92 -6.85
N ASN A 14 4.82 -3.38 -6.99
CA ASN A 14 3.63 -2.52 -7.01
C ASN A 14 3.39 -1.81 -5.67
N ASP A 15 3.77 -2.42 -4.53
CA ASP A 15 3.66 -1.77 -3.23
C ASP A 15 4.70 -0.68 -3.04
N ILE A 16 5.92 -0.92 -3.53
CA ILE A 16 7.02 0.03 -3.49
C ILE A 16 6.74 1.22 -4.39
N GLU A 17 6.31 0.97 -5.63
CA GLU A 17 6.03 2.02 -6.62
C GLU A 17 4.91 2.93 -6.16
N ILE A 18 3.78 2.36 -5.76
CA ILE A 18 2.68 3.18 -5.24
C ILE A 18 3.08 3.81 -3.90
N GLY A 19 3.74 3.08 -3.01
CA GLY A 19 4.21 3.59 -1.73
C GLY A 19 5.09 4.84 -1.86
N ALA A 20 5.97 4.88 -2.87
CA ALA A 20 6.77 6.06 -3.18
C ALA A 20 5.89 7.26 -3.58
N ARG A 21 4.90 7.04 -4.45
CA ARG A 21 3.93 8.08 -4.83
C ARG A 21 3.09 8.55 -3.64
N LEU A 22 2.74 7.64 -2.72
CA LEU A 22 2.03 8.00 -1.50
C LEU A 22 2.90 8.84 -0.57
N ALA A 23 4.20 8.57 -0.46
CA ALA A 23 5.13 9.42 0.30
C ALA A 23 5.17 10.84 -0.30
N GLU A 24 5.30 10.95 -1.63
CA GLU A 24 5.26 12.25 -2.33
C GLU A 24 3.94 12.99 -2.11
N ALA A 25 2.81 12.28 -2.25
CA ALA A 25 1.47 12.81 -2.03
C ALA A 25 1.25 13.28 -0.59
N LEU A 26 1.72 12.52 0.41
CA LEU A 26 1.60 12.88 1.81
C LEU A 26 2.47 14.11 2.14
N VAL A 27 3.70 14.21 1.62
CA VAL A 27 4.51 15.42 1.79
C VAL A 27 3.85 16.63 1.12
N HIS A 28 3.29 16.45 -0.08
CA HIS A 28 2.52 17.50 -0.75
C HIS A 28 1.34 17.96 0.11
N HIS A 29 0.59 17.01 0.68
CA HIS A 29 -0.52 17.29 1.59
C HIS A 29 -0.06 18.07 2.82
N VAL A 30 1.04 17.65 3.46
CA VAL A 30 1.62 18.36 4.62
C VAL A 30 1.97 19.79 4.29
N ARG A 31 2.62 20.04 3.15
CA ARG A 31 3.02 21.39 2.73
C ARG A 31 1.83 22.30 2.47
N LYS A 32 0.71 21.76 1.99
CA LYS A 32 -0.49 22.54 1.63
C LYS A 32 -1.48 22.72 2.78
N ASN A 33 -1.65 21.67 3.58
CA ASN A 33 -2.75 21.54 4.54
C ASN A 33 -2.26 21.33 5.99
N GLY A 34 -0.94 21.34 6.22
CA GLY A 34 -0.34 20.91 7.49
C GLY A 34 -0.54 19.41 7.73
N ALA A 35 -0.33 18.95 8.97
CA ALA A 35 -0.57 17.55 9.36
C ALA A 35 -2.06 17.24 9.60
N ALA A 36 -2.95 17.76 8.75
CA ALA A 36 -4.36 17.35 8.75
C ALA A 36 -4.48 15.88 8.31
N PRO A 37 -5.36 15.06 8.91
CA PRO A 37 -5.62 13.71 8.43
C PRO A 37 -6.13 13.71 6.99
N ILE A 38 -5.85 12.65 6.23
CA ILE A 38 -6.32 12.44 4.87
C ILE A 38 -6.91 11.03 4.73
N GLY A 39 -8.10 10.90 4.16
CA GLY A 39 -8.73 9.60 3.96
C GLY A 39 -7.98 8.76 2.92
N TYR A 40 -8.03 7.42 3.03
CA TYR A 40 -7.36 6.54 2.07
C TYR A 40 -7.75 6.79 0.61
N ALA A 41 -9.04 7.02 0.33
CA ALA A 41 -9.51 7.31 -1.03
C ALA A 41 -8.95 8.65 -1.55
N GLU A 42 -9.02 9.69 -0.72
CA GLU A 42 -8.50 11.03 -1.02
C GLU A 42 -6.98 11.01 -1.25
N LEU A 43 -6.25 10.20 -0.48
CA LEU A 43 -4.82 10.02 -0.65
C LEU A 43 -4.47 9.37 -2.00
N LEU A 44 -5.22 8.34 -2.40
CA LEU A 44 -5.04 7.72 -3.72
C LEU A 44 -5.37 8.71 -4.84
N GLU A 45 -6.43 9.52 -4.68
CA GLU A 45 -6.78 10.57 -5.63
C GLU A 45 -5.70 11.64 -5.74
N LEU A 46 -5.13 12.08 -4.61
CA LEU A 46 -4.01 13.02 -4.60
C LEU A 46 -2.80 12.45 -5.33
N GLY A 47 -2.46 11.19 -5.08
CA GLY A 47 -1.37 10.53 -5.81
C GLY A 47 -1.63 10.45 -7.32
N ARG A 48 -2.87 10.16 -7.76
CA ARG A 48 -3.24 10.20 -9.19
C ARG A 48 -3.19 11.60 -9.78
N PHE A 49 -3.53 12.62 -8.99
CA PHE A 49 -3.46 14.01 -9.42
C PHE A 49 -2.01 14.46 -9.66
N LEU A 50 -1.08 14.04 -8.81
CA LEU A 50 0.35 14.36 -8.95
C LEU A 50 1.01 13.59 -10.11
N ASP A 51 0.54 12.37 -10.38
CA ASP A 51 1.08 11.51 -11.44
C ASP A 51 -0.02 10.93 -12.36
N PRO A 52 -0.66 11.75 -13.22
CA PRO A 52 -1.83 11.33 -14.00
C PRO A 52 -1.53 10.26 -15.07
N HIS A 53 -0.27 10.06 -15.42
CA HIS A 53 0.16 9.05 -16.39
C HIS A 53 0.71 7.77 -15.75
N ASP A 54 0.72 7.67 -14.42
CA ASP A 54 1.18 6.49 -13.71
C ASP A 54 0.08 5.42 -13.70
N ALA A 55 0.26 4.40 -14.55
CA ALA A 55 -0.71 3.33 -14.70
C ALA A 55 -0.88 2.49 -13.43
N ALA A 56 0.14 2.37 -12.56
CA ALA A 56 0.00 1.65 -11.30
C ALA A 56 -0.88 2.44 -10.32
N MET A 57 -0.68 3.75 -10.23
CA MET A 57 -1.55 4.64 -9.45
C MET A 57 -2.99 4.67 -9.94
N ALA A 58 -3.20 4.65 -11.26
CA ALA A 58 -4.53 4.62 -11.85
C ALA A 58 -5.36 3.39 -11.44
N ARG A 59 -4.69 2.26 -11.14
CA ARG A 59 -5.33 1.01 -10.70
C ARG A 59 -5.29 0.77 -9.20
N ALA A 60 -4.65 1.65 -8.42
CA ALA A 60 -4.48 1.46 -6.99
C ALA A 60 -5.82 1.50 -6.25
N GLU A 61 -6.07 0.49 -5.41
CA GLU A 61 -7.31 0.34 -4.64
C GLU A 61 -7.11 0.61 -3.15
N VAL A 62 -8.19 1.05 -2.49
CA VAL A 62 -8.20 1.33 -1.04
C VAL A 62 -7.85 0.09 -0.22
N LEU A 63 -8.38 -1.09 -0.57
CA LEU A 63 -8.09 -2.33 0.16
C LEU A 63 -6.60 -2.71 0.11
N GLY A 64 -5.89 -2.33 -0.95
CA GLY A 64 -4.44 -2.56 -1.10
C GLY A 64 -3.57 -1.50 -0.42
N ILE A 65 -4.14 -0.42 0.11
CA ILE A 65 -3.38 0.75 0.57
C ILE A 65 -2.50 0.45 1.78
N ALA A 66 -2.90 -0.47 2.65
CA ALA A 66 -2.18 -0.76 3.89
C ALA A 66 -0.74 -1.22 3.64
N ALA A 67 -0.50 -2.07 2.64
CA ALA A 67 0.85 -2.51 2.28
C ALA A 67 1.72 -1.37 1.73
N LYS A 68 1.08 -0.40 1.06
CA LYS A 68 1.73 0.76 0.44
C LYS A 68 2.10 1.79 1.51
N LEU A 69 1.24 1.95 2.52
CA LEU A 69 1.54 2.75 3.71
C LEU A 69 2.62 2.10 4.59
N ARG A 70 2.69 0.76 4.67
CA ARG A 70 3.80 0.08 5.33
C ARG A 70 5.16 0.41 4.71
N PHE A 71 5.23 0.56 3.38
CA PHE A 71 6.44 1.05 2.72
C PHE A 71 6.79 2.49 3.18
N VAL A 72 5.80 3.38 3.26
CA VAL A 72 6.01 4.76 3.73
C VAL A 72 6.52 4.79 5.17
N SER A 73 5.90 4.03 6.08
CA SER A 73 6.37 3.95 7.47
C SER A 73 7.78 3.37 7.57
N ALA A 74 8.11 2.35 6.77
CA ALA A 74 9.46 1.77 6.75
C ALA A 74 10.51 2.76 6.23
N PHE A 75 10.16 3.56 5.21
CA PHE A 75 11.00 4.65 4.72
C PHE A 75 11.26 5.70 5.80
N CYS A 76 10.22 6.15 6.49
CA CYS A 76 10.34 7.09 7.59
C CYS A 76 11.20 6.53 8.73
N LEU A 77 11.00 5.27 9.10
CA LEU A 77 11.76 4.62 10.15
C LEU A 77 13.26 4.52 9.80
N GLU A 78 13.60 4.07 8.59
CA GLU A 78 15.01 3.93 8.16
C GLU A 78 15.72 5.29 8.08
N GLY A 79 15.01 6.34 7.66
CA GLY A 79 15.53 7.70 7.62
C GLY A 79 15.57 8.42 8.97
N GLY A 80 14.97 7.86 10.02
CA GLY A 80 14.79 8.55 11.31
C GLY A 80 13.81 9.73 11.26
N TYR A 81 12.85 9.69 10.34
CA TYR A 81 11.84 10.71 10.13
C TYR A 81 10.57 10.41 10.95
N PRO A 82 9.75 11.42 11.27
CA PRO A 82 8.40 11.18 11.79
C PRO A 82 7.60 10.28 10.82
N ASP A 83 6.74 9.41 11.35
CA ASP A 83 5.98 8.48 10.51
C ASP A 83 4.90 9.23 9.70
N LEU A 84 5.20 9.47 8.42
CA LEU A 84 4.31 10.18 7.52
C LEU A 84 2.99 9.43 7.26
N ALA A 85 3.01 8.10 7.34
CA ALA A 85 1.82 7.28 7.10
C ALA A 85 0.75 7.50 8.18
N CYS A 86 1.10 8.09 9.34
CA CYS A 86 0.14 8.39 10.41
C CYS A 86 -0.93 9.42 10.00
N LEU A 87 -0.75 10.13 8.89
CA LEU A 87 -1.76 11.06 8.37
C LEU A 87 -2.85 10.36 7.58
N ALA A 88 -2.56 9.18 7.02
CA ALA A 88 -3.52 8.40 6.25
C ALA A 88 -4.48 7.71 7.22
N VAL A 89 -5.78 8.02 7.11
CA VAL A 89 -6.80 7.50 8.03
C VAL A 89 -7.84 6.65 7.34
N HIS A 90 -8.33 5.67 8.10
CA HIS A 90 -9.45 4.86 7.70
C HIS A 90 -10.73 5.73 7.64
N PRO A 91 -11.53 5.66 6.56
CA PRO A 91 -12.65 6.57 6.35
C PRO A 91 -13.75 6.45 7.41
N ALA A 92 -13.94 5.27 7.99
CA ALA A 92 -14.97 5.06 9.02
C ALA A 92 -14.57 5.61 10.40
N THR A 93 -13.30 5.45 10.80
CA THR A 93 -12.86 5.77 12.17
C THR A 93 -12.14 7.11 12.27
N MET A 94 -11.71 7.67 11.14
CA MET A 94 -10.86 8.86 11.10
C MET A 94 -9.64 8.70 12.02
N ARG A 95 -9.08 7.49 12.03
CA ARG A 95 -7.88 7.10 12.76
C ARG A 95 -6.89 6.42 11.81
N PRO A 96 -5.59 6.46 12.12
CA PRO A 96 -4.58 5.71 11.38
C PRO A 96 -4.87 4.20 11.36
N ALA A 97 -4.09 3.47 10.57
CA ALA A 97 -4.17 2.01 10.57
C ALA A 97 -4.07 1.45 12.02
N PRO A 98 -4.79 0.35 12.35
CA PRO A 98 -4.81 -0.21 13.71
C PRO A 98 -3.42 -0.57 14.29
N ALA A 99 -2.43 -0.79 13.42
CA ALA A 99 -1.05 -1.07 13.82
C ALA A 99 -0.26 0.19 14.25
N PHE A 100 -0.81 1.39 14.08
CA PHE A 100 -0.19 2.62 14.56
C PHE A 100 -0.14 2.62 16.09
N ALA A 101 1.06 2.74 16.64
CA ALA A 101 1.31 2.78 18.07
C ALA A 101 1.75 4.18 18.50
N GLY A 102 1.27 4.64 19.65
CA GLY A 102 1.69 5.90 20.28
C GLY A 102 0.64 7.01 20.21
N ASP A 103 1.06 8.21 20.59
CA ASP A 103 0.22 9.41 20.60
C ASP A 103 0.11 9.98 19.18
N TRP A 104 -1.08 9.84 18.59
CA TRP A 104 -1.36 10.28 17.23
C TRP A 104 -1.25 11.80 17.08
N GLU A 105 -1.68 12.59 18.07
CA GLU A 105 -1.60 14.04 18.00
C GLU A 105 -0.15 14.50 18.05
N ALA A 106 0.67 13.89 18.92
CA ALA A 106 2.10 14.16 18.97
C ALA A 106 2.80 13.78 17.64
N ALA A 107 2.44 12.64 17.04
CA ALA A 107 2.98 12.23 15.75
C ALA A 107 2.62 13.20 14.62
N ARG A 108 1.36 13.67 14.56
CA ARG A 108 0.95 14.71 13.61
C ARG A 108 1.71 16.01 13.81
N GLY A 109 1.91 16.43 15.06
CA GLY A 109 2.73 17.59 15.40
C GLY A 109 4.17 17.46 14.88
N ALA A 110 4.80 16.29 15.08
CA ALA A 110 6.15 16.02 14.58
C ALA A 110 6.21 16.05 13.05
N VAL A 111 5.24 15.45 12.36
CA VAL A 111 5.13 15.47 10.89
C VAL A 111 4.98 16.90 10.35
N ALA A 112 4.18 17.74 11.01
CA ALA A 112 3.99 19.14 10.61
C ALA A 112 5.26 19.99 10.76
N ALA A 113 6.06 19.73 11.79
CA ALA A 113 7.26 20.51 12.12
C ALA A 113 8.51 20.08 11.32
N PHE A 114 8.47 18.93 10.66
CA PHE A 114 9.63 18.35 10.00
C PHE A 114 9.88 18.95 8.59
N ASP A 115 11.15 19.20 8.25
CA ASP A 115 11.53 19.57 6.89
C ASP A 115 11.65 18.31 6.01
N TRP A 116 10.63 18.12 5.17
CA TRP A 116 10.53 16.97 4.27
C TRP A 116 11.43 17.05 3.02
N THR A 117 12.11 18.18 2.80
CA THR A 117 12.98 18.37 1.62
C THR A 117 14.12 17.35 1.53
N PRO A 118 14.94 17.15 2.57
CA PRO A 118 15.98 16.11 2.56
C PRO A 118 15.41 14.69 2.48
N ALA A 119 14.28 14.41 3.12
CA ALA A 119 13.64 13.10 3.06
C ALA A 119 13.22 12.77 1.62
N LEU A 120 12.51 13.67 0.93
CA LEU A 120 12.13 13.45 -0.48
C LEU A 120 13.34 13.26 -1.39
N ALA A 121 14.46 13.94 -1.12
CA ALA A 121 15.69 13.75 -1.89
C ALA A 121 16.30 12.35 -1.72
N ALA A 122 16.10 11.71 -0.56
CA ALA A 122 16.58 10.35 -0.27
C ALA A 122 15.65 9.24 -0.77
N LEU A 123 14.38 9.55 -1.04
CA LEU A 123 13.37 8.57 -1.45
C LEU A 123 13.76 7.73 -2.68
N PRO A 124 14.35 8.28 -3.76
CA PRO A 124 14.73 7.47 -4.93
C PRO A 124 15.74 6.36 -4.61
N ASP A 125 16.70 6.62 -3.72
CA ASP A 125 17.70 5.63 -3.31
C ASP A 125 17.09 4.57 -2.39
N TYR A 126 16.20 4.97 -1.48
CA TYR A 126 15.42 4.02 -0.68
C TYR A 126 14.57 3.10 -1.57
N VAL A 127 13.86 3.65 -2.57
CA VAL A 127 13.08 2.87 -3.55
C VAL A 127 13.97 1.86 -4.27
N ARG A 128 15.18 2.26 -4.67
CA ARG A 128 16.14 1.36 -5.33
C ARG A 128 16.54 0.20 -4.43
N GLY A 129 16.83 0.47 -3.16
CA GLY A 129 17.15 -0.54 -2.15
C GLY A 129 15.97 -1.50 -1.91
N ALA A 130 14.77 -0.95 -1.72
CA ALA A 130 13.55 -1.72 -1.50
C ALA A 130 13.25 -2.65 -2.70
N ARG A 131 13.42 -2.16 -3.94
CA ARG A 131 13.26 -2.97 -5.17
C ARG A 131 14.24 -4.15 -5.20
N ALA A 132 15.49 -3.95 -4.80
CA ALA A 132 16.49 -5.00 -4.77
C ALA A 132 16.18 -6.09 -3.72
N ALA A 133 15.43 -5.75 -2.67
CA ALA A 133 14.99 -6.69 -1.63
C ALA A 133 13.72 -7.50 -2.01
N VAL A 134 13.06 -7.18 -3.13
CA VAL A 134 11.89 -7.96 -3.58
C VAL A 134 12.33 -9.35 -4.03
N PRO A 135 11.68 -10.43 -3.56
CA PRO A 135 12.03 -11.79 -3.98
C PRO A 135 11.97 -11.96 -5.50
N ALA A 136 13.02 -12.52 -6.11
CA ALA A 136 13.11 -12.74 -7.55
C ALA A 136 11.98 -13.60 -8.16
N ARG A 137 11.24 -14.34 -7.33
CA ARG A 137 10.05 -15.09 -7.73
C ARG A 137 8.83 -14.22 -8.03
N PHE A 138 8.77 -12.98 -7.52
CA PHE A 138 7.68 -12.04 -7.78
C PHE A 138 7.89 -11.35 -9.12
N LYS A 139 7.78 -12.12 -10.21
CA LYS A 139 7.94 -11.61 -11.57
C LYS A 139 6.66 -10.89 -12.02
N PRO A 140 6.72 -9.59 -12.35
CA PRO A 140 5.55 -8.86 -12.81
C PRO A 140 4.90 -9.49 -14.04
N ARG A 141 3.57 -9.43 -14.10
CA ARG A 141 2.78 -9.87 -15.24
C ARG A 141 2.04 -8.70 -15.85
N LYS A 142 1.87 -8.73 -17.17
CA LYS A 142 0.92 -7.84 -17.84
C LYS A 142 -0.51 -8.17 -17.36
N GLU A 143 -1.40 -7.21 -17.45
CA GLU A 143 -2.78 -7.32 -16.99
C GLU A 143 -3.51 -8.52 -17.58
N ARG A 144 -3.52 -8.67 -18.91
CA ARG A 144 -4.24 -9.76 -19.56
C ARG A 144 -3.78 -11.16 -19.11
N PRO A 145 -2.47 -11.48 -19.06
CA PRO A 145 -1.99 -12.72 -18.44
C PRO A 145 -2.39 -12.89 -16.97
N ALA A 146 -2.39 -11.80 -16.17
CA ALA A 146 -2.80 -11.86 -14.77
C ALA A 146 -4.30 -12.18 -14.64
N GLU A 147 -5.15 -11.58 -15.46
CA GLU A 147 -6.58 -11.90 -15.52
C GLU A 147 -6.84 -13.35 -15.88
N VAL A 148 -6.14 -13.88 -16.89
CA VAL A 148 -6.28 -15.27 -17.32
C VAL A 148 -5.84 -16.23 -16.21
N SER A 149 -4.72 -15.93 -15.55
CA SER A 149 -4.23 -16.72 -14.42
C SER A 149 -5.21 -16.70 -13.24
N TRP A 150 -5.77 -15.53 -12.92
CA TRP A 150 -6.78 -15.39 -11.89
C TRP A 150 -8.06 -16.15 -12.24
N TYR A 151 -8.53 -16.05 -13.48
CA TYR A 151 -9.75 -16.73 -13.93
C TYR A 151 -9.61 -18.26 -13.88
N ALA A 152 -8.46 -18.79 -14.33
CA ALA A 152 -8.18 -20.22 -14.25
C ALA A 152 -8.21 -20.71 -12.79
N TYR A 153 -7.58 -19.98 -11.87
CA TYR A 153 -7.63 -20.29 -10.45
C TYR A 153 -9.05 -20.20 -9.90
N PHE A 154 -9.79 -19.13 -10.21
CA PHE A 154 -11.17 -18.94 -9.76
C PHE A 154 -12.10 -20.09 -10.20
N CYS A 155 -11.96 -20.60 -11.42
CA CYS A 155 -12.72 -21.75 -11.90
C CYS A 155 -12.35 -23.05 -11.17
N ALA A 156 -11.07 -23.28 -10.87
CA ALA A 156 -10.60 -24.47 -10.17
C ALA A 156 -10.87 -24.45 -8.66
N HIS A 157 -10.98 -23.25 -8.05
CA HIS A 157 -11.04 -23.04 -6.60
C HIS A 157 -12.26 -22.21 -6.18
N ARG A 158 -13.43 -22.47 -6.77
CA ARG A 158 -14.67 -21.71 -6.56
C ARG A 158 -15.00 -21.49 -5.08
N GLU A 159 -14.79 -22.50 -4.26
CA GLU A 159 -15.13 -22.43 -2.83
C GLU A 159 -14.19 -21.52 -2.04
N ALA A 160 -12.89 -21.48 -2.38
CA ALA A 160 -11.96 -20.52 -1.80
C ALA A 160 -12.30 -19.07 -2.20
N CYS A 161 -12.92 -18.89 -3.36
CA CYS A 161 -13.27 -17.59 -3.92
C CYS A 161 -14.70 -17.11 -3.60
N LYS A 162 -15.47 -17.83 -2.80
CA LYS A 162 -16.91 -17.54 -2.58
C LYS A 162 -17.21 -16.14 -2.01
N ASN A 163 -16.24 -15.54 -1.31
CA ASN A 163 -16.36 -14.21 -0.69
C ASN A 163 -15.79 -13.07 -1.55
N ILE A 164 -15.39 -13.38 -2.79
CA ILE A 164 -14.84 -12.41 -3.73
C ILE A 164 -15.96 -11.88 -4.62
N THR A 165 -16.15 -10.57 -4.60
CA THR A 165 -17.08 -9.86 -5.47
C THR A 165 -16.41 -9.44 -6.80
N SER A 166 -17.21 -8.98 -7.76
CA SER A 166 -16.68 -8.37 -8.98
C SER A 166 -15.83 -7.12 -8.71
N GLY A 167 -16.16 -6.36 -7.65
CA GLY A 167 -15.38 -5.20 -7.20
C GLY A 167 -14.02 -5.59 -6.63
N ASP A 168 -13.95 -6.72 -5.93
CA ASP A 168 -12.73 -7.26 -5.32
C ASP A 168 -11.71 -7.77 -6.37
N LYS A 169 -12.20 -8.21 -7.54
CA LYS A 169 -11.37 -8.79 -8.61
C LYS A 169 -10.19 -7.89 -8.97
N ARG A 170 -10.39 -6.58 -9.03
CA ARG A 170 -9.36 -5.62 -9.49
C ARG A 170 -8.11 -5.69 -8.62
N GLU A 171 -8.27 -5.69 -7.30
CA GLU A 171 -7.12 -5.73 -6.40
C GLU A 171 -6.42 -7.10 -6.41
N VAL A 172 -7.18 -8.19 -6.50
CA VAL A 172 -6.57 -9.53 -6.66
C VAL A 172 -5.75 -9.61 -7.96
N VAL A 173 -6.27 -9.08 -9.06
CA VAL A 173 -5.54 -9.02 -10.34
C VAL A 173 -4.30 -8.12 -10.22
N ASN A 174 -4.37 -6.98 -9.54
CA ASN A 174 -3.20 -6.12 -9.28
C ASN A 174 -2.09 -6.89 -8.54
N LEU A 175 -2.45 -7.71 -7.54
CA LEU A 175 -1.51 -8.55 -6.81
C LEU A 175 -0.88 -9.63 -7.71
N VAL A 176 -1.66 -10.24 -8.61
CA VAL A 176 -1.16 -11.20 -9.60
C VAL A 176 -0.26 -10.50 -10.64
N MET A 177 -0.59 -9.26 -11.05
CA MET A 177 0.28 -8.43 -11.89
C MET A 177 1.58 -8.08 -11.18
N ALA A 178 1.56 -7.91 -9.86
CA ALA A 178 2.74 -7.68 -9.04
C ALA A 178 3.62 -8.94 -8.85
N GLY A 179 3.20 -10.07 -9.42
CA GLY A 179 3.98 -11.30 -9.50
C GLY A 179 3.61 -12.36 -8.47
N LEU A 180 2.60 -12.13 -7.63
CA LEU A 180 2.07 -13.16 -6.73
C LEU A 180 1.32 -14.23 -7.53
N ASP A 181 1.40 -15.49 -7.12
CA ASP A 181 0.50 -16.51 -7.65
C ASP A 181 -0.95 -16.25 -7.19
N PRO A 182 -1.97 -16.75 -7.92
CA PRO A 182 -3.37 -16.48 -7.60
C PRO A 182 -3.81 -16.86 -6.18
N GLU A 183 -3.27 -17.93 -5.60
CA GLU A 183 -3.63 -18.37 -4.26
C GLU A 183 -3.08 -17.39 -3.21
N THR A 184 -1.81 -17.03 -3.33
CA THR A 184 -1.16 -16.04 -2.45
C THR A 184 -1.83 -14.66 -2.59
N ALA A 185 -2.14 -14.24 -3.81
CA ALA A 185 -2.86 -12.99 -4.08
C ALA A 185 -4.23 -12.97 -3.39
N LEU A 186 -5.00 -14.06 -3.51
CA LEU A 186 -6.29 -14.20 -2.83
C LEU A 186 -6.14 -14.14 -1.31
N ARG A 187 -5.20 -14.90 -0.73
CA ARG A 187 -4.97 -14.92 0.72
C ARG A 187 -4.63 -13.54 1.25
N ARG A 188 -3.73 -12.83 0.56
CA ARG A 188 -3.34 -11.47 0.91
C ARG A 188 -4.50 -10.48 0.78
N PHE A 189 -5.30 -10.59 -0.27
CA PHE A 189 -6.50 -9.77 -0.45
C PHE A 189 -7.51 -10.00 0.68
N LEU A 190 -7.83 -11.25 1.02
CA LEU A 190 -8.77 -11.58 2.08
C LEU A 190 -8.30 -11.09 3.46
N ALA A 191 -6.99 -11.17 3.74
CA ALA A 191 -6.41 -10.61 4.95
C ALA A 191 -6.58 -9.09 5.01
N ALA A 192 -6.32 -8.38 3.90
CA ALA A 192 -6.50 -6.94 3.82
C ALA A 192 -7.97 -6.52 3.97
N LYS A 193 -8.89 -7.25 3.33
CA LYS A 193 -10.34 -7.02 3.44
C LYS A 193 -10.83 -7.21 4.87
N SER A 194 -10.45 -8.32 5.51
CA SER A 194 -10.80 -8.59 6.90
C SER A 194 -10.25 -7.52 7.86
N ALA A 195 -9.00 -7.08 7.67
CA ALA A 195 -8.42 -6.01 8.49
C ALA A 195 -9.14 -4.66 8.29
N PHE A 196 -9.55 -4.35 7.06
CA PHE A 196 -10.30 -3.14 6.73
C PHE A 196 -11.70 -3.15 7.38
N GLU A 197 -12.42 -4.28 7.30
CA GLU A 197 -13.72 -4.45 7.93
C GLU A 197 -13.63 -4.41 9.47
N ALA A 198 -12.61 -5.05 10.05
CA ALA A 198 -12.36 -5.02 11.49
C ALA A 198 -12.03 -3.62 12.01
N ALA A 199 -11.31 -2.81 11.23
CA ALA A 199 -11.03 -1.41 11.58
C ALA A 199 -12.26 -0.50 11.48
N SER A 200 -13.37 -0.97 10.91
CA SER A 200 -14.63 -0.24 10.77
C SER A 200 -15.66 -0.56 11.85
N SER A 201 -15.39 -1.59 12.67
CA SER A 201 -16.28 -2.12 13.71
C SER A 201 -15.92 -1.57 15.09
#